data_AF-A0A516R9X0-F1
#
_entry.id   AF-A0A516R9X0-F1
#
_cell.length_a   1.000
_cell.length_b   1.000
_cell.length_c   1.000
_cell.angle_alpha   90.00
_cell.angle_beta   90.00
_cell.angle_gamma   90.00
#
_symmetry.space_group_name_H-M   'P 1'
#
loop_
_entity.id
_entity.type
_entity.pdbx_description
1 polymer ?
#
loop_
_entity_poly.entity_id
_entity_poly.type
_entity_poly.pdbx_seq_one_letter_code
_entity_poly.pdbx_strand_id
1 'polypeptide(L)'
;MAKRGVVTDYGGEELYRGDLVNYGSRQGNRVRVADGIIDRVTTRLVDGRLRPMLRVQPTGTESGFAKRRSLRKEWITTEHVRLLIPNVTGERDK
;
A
#
# COMPACT_ATOMS: atom_id res chain seq x y z
N MET A 1 -0.65 -4.74 18.82
CA MET A 1 -1.46 -5.98 18.75
C MET A 1 -2.32 -5.88 17.51
N ALA A 2 -2.20 -6.81 16.56
CA ALA A 2 -3.08 -6.83 15.40
C ALA A 2 -4.50 -7.25 15.83
N LYS A 3 -5.51 -6.45 15.50
CA LYS A 3 -6.91 -6.76 15.77
C LYS A 3 -7.38 -7.84 14.78
N ARG A 4 -8.19 -8.80 15.22
CA ARG A 4 -8.70 -9.86 14.33
C ARG A 4 -9.64 -9.25 13.29
N GLY A 5 -9.47 -9.65 12.03
CA GLY A 5 -10.36 -9.27 10.92
C GLY A 5 -9.97 -7.99 10.17
N VAL A 6 -8.88 -7.31 10.57
CA VAL A 6 -8.37 -6.13 9.87
C VAL A 6 -7.02 -6.42 9.21
N VAL A 7 -6.74 -5.72 8.12
CA VAL A 7 -5.43 -5.69 7.51
C VAL A 7 -4.65 -4.53 8.13
N THR A 8 -3.45 -4.80 8.61
CA THR A 8 -2.59 -3.79 9.23
C THR A 8 -1.32 -3.57 8.43
N ASP A 9 -0.75 -2.39 8.59
CA ASP A 9 0.61 -2.06 8.20
C ASP A 9 1.63 -2.76 9.12
N TYR A 10 2.94 -2.64 8.84
CA TYR A 10 3.95 -3.31 9.68
C TYR A 10 4.06 -2.74 11.09
N GLY A 11 3.59 -1.50 11.32
CA GLY A 11 3.55 -0.87 12.64
C GLY A 11 2.28 -1.19 13.43
N GLY A 12 1.34 -1.93 12.85
CA GLY A 12 0.10 -2.34 13.48
C GLY A 12 -1.07 -1.38 13.26
N GLU A 13 -0.93 -0.37 12.41
CA GLU A 13 -2.02 0.53 12.04
C GLU A 13 -2.98 -0.14 11.06
N GLU A 14 -4.28 0.06 11.25
CA GLU A 14 -5.31 -0.49 10.38
C GLU A 14 -5.31 0.22 9.02
N LEU A 15 -5.40 -0.55 7.94
CA LEU A 15 -5.35 -0.05 6.57
C LEU A 15 -6.71 -0.15 5.89
N TYR A 16 -7.12 0.97 5.31
CA TYR A 16 -8.41 1.14 4.64
C TYR A 16 -8.25 1.74 3.26
N ARG A 17 -9.28 1.59 2.45
CA ARG A 17 -9.40 2.34 1.20
C ARG A 17 -9.37 3.84 1.51
N GLY A 18 -8.64 4.59 0.70
CA GLY A 18 -8.48 6.03 0.82
C GLY A 18 -7.31 6.48 1.68
N ASP A 19 -6.61 5.57 2.35
CA ASP A 19 -5.40 5.90 3.12
C ASP A 19 -4.21 6.18 2.21
N LEU A 20 -3.38 7.14 2.61
CA LEU A 20 -2.06 7.38 2.01
C LEU A 20 -1.04 6.50 2.71
N VAL A 21 -0.38 5.64 1.94
CA VAL A 21 0.63 4.72 2.43
C VAL A 21 1.94 4.91 1.69
N ASN A 22 3.00 4.52 2.37
CA ASN A 22 4.33 4.36 1.82
C ASN A 22 4.63 2.87 1.61
N TYR A 23 5.22 2.50 0.48
CA TYR A 23 5.50 1.11 0.15
C TYR A 23 6.77 0.95 -0.68
N GLY A 24 7.36 -0.25 -0.63
CA GLY A 24 8.47 -0.63 -1.50
C GLY A 24 8.01 -0.94 -2.92
N SER A 25 8.48 -0.17 -3.91
CA SER A 25 8.30 -0.43 -5.34
C SER A 25 9.62 -0.86 -5.99
N ARG A 26 9.58 -1.91 -6.81
CA ARG A 26 10.78 -2.44 -7.46
C ARG A 26 11.09 -1.69 -8.74
N GLN A 27 12.32 -1.21 -8.89
CA GLN A 27 12.86 -0.61 -10.09
C GLN A 27 14.07 -1.42 -10.58
N GLY A 28 13.85 -2.39 -11.46
CA GLY A 28 14.90 -3.32 -11.89
C GLY A 28 15.46 -4.09 -10.70
N ASN A 29 16.76 -3.95 -10.43
CA ASN A 29 17.43 -4.57 -9.27
C ASN A 29 17.44 -3.69 -8.02
N ARG A 30 16.77 -2.53 -8.03
CA ARG A 30 16.69 -1.62 -6.89
C ARG A 30 15.27 -1.63 -6.31
N VAL A 31 15.17 -1.28 -5.03
CA VAL A 31 13.91 -0.95 -4.37
C VAL A 31 13.88 0.54 -4.13
N ARG A 32 12.74 1.15 -4.41
CA ARG A 32 12.43 2.52 -4.03
C ARG A 32 11.26 2.53 -3.08
N VAL A 33 11.21 3.59 -2.31
CA VAL A 33 10.08 3.91 -1.48
C VAL A 33 9.16 4.82 -2.29
N ALA A 34 7.88 4.47 -2.39
CA ALA A 34 6.88 5.21 -3.15
C ALA A 34 5.64 5.46 -2.29
N ASP A 35 4.99 6.60 -2.53
CA ASP A 35 3.70 6.90 -1.91
C ASP A 35 2.56 6.47 -2.84
N GLY A 36 1.48 5.98 -2.23
CA GLY A 36 0.30 5.53 -2.95
C GLY A 36 -0.95 5.61 -2.09
N ILE A 37 -2.09 5.80 -2.74
CA ILE A 37 -3.40 5.78 -2.11
C ILE A 37 -3.98 4.38 -2.23
N ILE A 38 -4.46 3.80 -1.14
CA ILE A 38 -5.12 2.50 -1.16
C ILE A 38 -6.47 2.62 -1.88
N ASP A 39 -6.64 1.87 -2.95
CA ASP A 39 -7.88 1.78 -3.71
C ASP A 39 -8.69 0.52 -3.34
N ARG A 40 -8.02 -0.55 -2.91
CA ARG A 40 -8.69 -1.77 -2.43
C ARG A 40 -7.83 -2.51 -1.41
N VAL A 41 -8.48 -3.01 -0.35
CA VAL A 41 -7.92 -3.94 0.63
C VAL A 41 -8.56 -5.31 0.42
N THR A 42 -7.76 -6.38 0.40
CA THR A 42 -8.28 -7.75 0.23
C THR A 42 -7.30 -8.78 0.76
N THR A 43 -7.72 -10.04 0.82
CA THR A 43 -6.84 -11.18 1.02
C THR A 43 -6.85 -12.04 -0.24
N ARG A 44 -5.69 -12.56 -0.63
CA ARG A 44 -5.55 -13.43 -1.81
C ARG A 44 -4.77 -14.68 -1.45
N LEU A 45 -5.12 -15.80 -2.07
CA LEU A 45 -4.32 -17.01 -2.02
C LEU A 45 -3.09 -16.82 -2.93
N VAL A 46 -1.91 -16.75 -2.33
CA VAL A 46 -0.62 -16.59 -3.02
C VAL A 46 0.31 -17.68 -2.50
N ASP A 47 0.80 -18.54 -3.40
CA ASP A 47 1.66 -19.68 -3.08
C ASP A 47 1.07 -20.60 -1.99
N GLY A 48 -0.24 -20.87 -2.06
CA GLY A 48 -0.95 -21.72 -1.11
C GLY A 48 -1.23 -21.07 0.26
N ARG A 49 -0.90 -19.78 0.45
CA ARG A 49 -1.16 -19.05 1.70
C ARG A 49 -2.02 -17.82 1.46
N LEU A 50 -3.01 -17.59 2.33
CA LEU A 50 -3.75 -16.33 2.34
C LEU A 50 -2.82 -15.20 2.78
N ARG A 51 -2.64 -14.21 1.90
CA ARG A 51 -1.86 -13.01 2.18
C ARG A 51 -2.73 -11.76 2.06
N PRO A 52 -2.57 -10.80 2.99
CA PRO A 52 -3.17 -9.48 2.84
C PRO A 52 -2.53 -8.74 1.67
N MET A 53 -3.36 -8.17 0.81
CA MET A 53 -2.95 -7.49 -0.41
C MET A 53 -3.67 -6.14 -0.51
N LEU A 54 -2.95 -5.14 -0.98
CA LEU A 54 -3.47 -3.81 -1.25
C LEU A 54 -3.36 -3.54 -2.75
N ARG A 55 -4.41 -2.97 -3.34
CA ARG A 55 -4.29 -2.29 -4.63
C ARG A 55 -4.04 -0.83 -4.35
N VAL A 56 -2.90 -0.32 -4.80
CA VAL A 56 -2.50 1.07 -4.58
C VAL A 56 -2.49 1.85 -5.90
N GLN A 57 -2.91 3.11 -5.83
CA GLN A 57 -2.75 4.11 -6.88
C GLN A 57 -1.53 4.97 -6.53
N PRO A 58 -0.41 4.86 -7.26
CA PRO A 58 0.81 5.61 -6.96
C PRO A 58 0.59 7.12 -7.16
N THR A 59 1.10 7.95 -6.25
CA THR A 59 0.94 9.41 -6.29
C THR A 59 1.98 10.08 -7.21
N GLY A 60 3.08 9.39 -7.50
CA GLY A 60 4.24 9.93 -8.21
C GLY A 60 5.32 10.48 -7.27
N THR A 61 5.05 10.57 -5.97
CA THR A 61 6.08 10.84 -4.95
C THR A 61 6.86 9.56 -4.69
N GLU A 62 8.16 9.59 -4.97
CA GLU A 62 9.07 8.46 -4.75
C GLU A 62 10.42 8.94 -4.22
N SER A 63 11.10 8.06 -3.49
CA SER A 63 12.50 8.23 -3.13
C SER A 63 13.41 8.14 -4.37
N GLY A 64 14.45 8.97 -4.41
CA GLY A 64 15.48 8.94 -5.46
C GLY A 64 15.30 10.04 -6.50
N PHE A 65 16.12 9.97 -7.56
CA PHE A 65 16.32 11.10 -8.49
C PHE A 65 15.53 10.99 -9.80
N ALA A 66 15.04 9.80 -10.16
CA ALA A 66 14.28 9.60 -11.40
C ALA A 66 12.80 9.41 -11.07
N LYS A 67 11.91 10.02 -11.84
CA LYS A 67 10.46 9.79 -11.67
C LYS A 67 10.06 8.42 -12.24
N ARG A 68 9.03 7.79 -11.67
CA ARG A 68 8.42 6.58 -12.26
C ARG A 68 7.80 6.90 -13.62
N ARG A 69 7.86 5.95 -14.55
CA ARG A 69 7.34 6.12 -15.92
C ARG A 69 5.81 6.03 -16.01
N SER A 70 5.17 5.35 -15.07
CA SER A 70 3.73 5.08 -15.09
C SER A 70 3.15 5.17 -13.70
N LEU A 71 1.92 5.66 -13.57
CA LEU A 71 1.13 5.64 -12.34
C LEU A 71 0.09 4.50 -12.36
N ARG A 72 0.41 3.37 -12.99
CA ARG A 72 -0.53 2.23 -13.03
C ARG A 72 -0.81 1.75 -11.61
N LYS A 73 -2.06 1.36 -11.35
CA LYS A 73 -2.45 0.68 -10.11
C LYS A 73 -1.70 -0.64 -9.95
N GLU A 74 -1.17 -0.88 -8.76
CA GLU A 74 -0.31 -2.03 -8.47
C GLU A 74 -0.84 -2.80 -7.27
N TRP A 75 -0.62 -4.12 -7.26
CA TRP A 75 -0.91 -4.99 -6.12
C TRP A 75 0.36 -5.15 -5.29
N ILE A 76 0.26 -4.88 -3.99
CA ILE A 76 1.37 -4.98 -3.05
C ILE A 76 0.96 -5.80 -1.84
N THR A 77 1.93 -6.45 -1.19
CA THR A 77 1.75 -7.08 0.13
C THR A 77 1.81 -6.00 1.22
N THR A 78 1.33 -6.32 2.42
CA THR A 78 1.40 -5.36 3.55
C THR A 78 2.68 -5.45 4.38
N GLU A 79 3.56 -6.39 4.06
CA GLU A 79 4.79 -6.68 4.83
C GLU A 79 5.74 -5.48 4.91
N HIS A 80 5.77 -4.64 3.87
CA HIS A 80 6.64 -3.47 3.76
C HIS A 80 5.83 -2.19 3.44
N VAL A 81 4.71 -2.02 4.12
CA VAL A 81 3.82 -0.86 3.98
C VAL A 81 3.72 -0.11 5.30
N ARG A 82 3.79 1.22 5.23
CA ARG A 82 3.55 2.12 6.36
C ARG A 82 2.40 3.08 6.07
N LEU A 83 1.47 3.21 7.00
CA LEU A 83 0.47 4.28 6.96
C LEU A 83 1.15 5.64 7.15
N LEU A 84 0.88 6.60 6.26
CA LEU A 84 1.35 7.99 6.39
C LEU A 84 0.22 8.90 6.89
N ILE A 85 -0.90 8.91 6.17
CA ILE A 85 -2.05 9.77 6.48
C ILE A 85 -3.34 8.95 6.26
N PRO A 86 -4.21 8.83 7.27
CA PRO A 86 -5.48 8.12 7.11
C PRO A 86 -6.46 8.93 6.25
N ASN A 87 -7.29 8.23 5.48
CA ASN A 87 -8.47 8.75 4.77
C ASN A 87 -8.26 10.05 3.98
N VAL A 88 -7.17 10.16 3.22
CA VAL A 88 -6.86 11.36 2.41
C VAL A 88 -7.86 11.64 1.29
N THR A 89 -8.72 10.66 0.97
CA THR A 89 -9.77 10.80 -0.05
C THR A 89 -11.14 11.16 0.52
N GLY A 90 -11.34 11.08 1.84
CA GLY A 90 -12.65 11.27 2.48
C GLY A 90 -13.68 10.19 2.14
N GLU A 91 -13.29 9.09 1.49
CA GLU A 91 -14.20 8.02 1.11
C GLU A 91 -14.71 7.20 2.30
N ARG A 92 -14.00 7.22 3.43
CA ARG A 92 -14.39 6.48 4.64
C ARG A 92 -15.52 7.17 5.43
N ASP A 93 -15.70 8.47 5.26
CA ASP A 93 -16.67 9.26 6.04
C ASP A 93 -18.05 9.37 5.36
N LYS A 94 -18.21 8.74 4.18
CA LYS A 94 -19.44 8.71 3.39
C LYS A 94 -20.13 7.37 3.54
#